data_AF-A0A947SR00-F1
#
_entry.id   AF-A0A947SR00-F1
#
_cell.length_a   1.000
_cell.length_b   1.000
_cell.length_c   1.000
_cell.angle_alpha   90.00
_cell.angle_beta   90.00
_cell.angle_gamma   90.00
#
_symmetry.space_group_name_H-M   'P 1'
#
loop_
_entity.id
_entity.type
_entity.pdbx_description
1 polymer ?
#
loop_
_entity_poly.entity_id
_entity_poly.type
_entity_poly.pdbx_seq_one_letter_code
_entity_poly.pdbx_strand_id
1 'polypeptide(L)'
;MKTAKDEFLKRVKEILFLFKSKKKPLLFIFVPFIAVFSLSAFTLSSNNKTPISWTPKKIQEKVFVGTTKVLNAQFVSNEDLENISLEATPGLENFLTIIPSSFQKIEKNNITDIKLLFTVPANTKMDDYGGTIHIKLTDKSKRTYPQTLKVNLSVEEPTVDHIPEKITLPTEDRIYTDAETGNEFVKDELLVGFKDGVGTEKIKEIVNSINGVLIGGYTGLNLYQIKVSITNIEELNSLIQVLEANIEVEFASHSWLDKIQ
;
A
#
# COMPACT_ATOMS: atom_id res chain seq x y z
N MET A 1 33.78 -7.08 -9.67
CA MET A 1 33.74 -6.14 -8.53
C MET A 1 32.29 -5.65 -8.46
N LYS A 2 31.50 -6.13 -7.48
CA LYS A 2 30.12 -5.63 -7.32
C LYS A 2 30.21 -4.19 -6.83
N THR A 3 29.50 -3.29 -7.50
CA THR A 3 29.50 -1.86 -7.16
C THR A 3 28.64 -1.63 -5.91
N ALA A 4 28.87 -0.53 -5.19
CA ALA A 4 28.00 -0.14 -4.06
C ALA A 4 26.51 -0.05 -4.48
N LYS A 5 26.27 0.37 -5.73
CA LYS A 5 24.96 0.35 -6.40
C LYS A 5 24.36 -1.06 -6.47
N ASP A 6 25.15 -2.09 -6.82
CA ASP A 6 24.67 -3.48 -6.87
C ASP A 6 24.29 -4.02 -5.49
N GLU A 7 25.02 -3.64 -4.45
CA GLU A 7 24.74 -4.06 -3.07
C GLU A 7 23.52 -3.33 -2.49
N PHE A 8 23.37 -2.03 -2.79
CA PHE A 8 22.20 -1.26 -2.40
C PHE A 8 20.93 -1.76 -3.10
N LEU A 9 20.97 -1.95 -4.43
CA LEU A 9 19.85 -2.51 -5.20
C LEU A 9 19.49 -3.91 -4.71
N LYS A 10 20.47 -4.73 -4.31
CA LYS A 10 20.21 -6.03 -3.66
C LYS A 10 19.46 -5.86 -2.34
N ARG A 11 19.87 -4.93 -1.48
CA ARG A 11 19.21 -4.64 -0.18
C ARG A 11 17.79 -4.09 -0.38
N VAL A 12 17.58 -3.21 -1.35
CA VAL A 12 16.23 -2.71 -1.70
C VAL A 12 15.35 -3.85 -2.23
N LYS A 13 15.89 -4.73 -3.09
CA LYS A 13 15.18 -5.93 -3.55
C LYS A 13 14.83 -6.86 -2.38
N GLU A 14 15.73 -7.05 -1.42
CA GLU A 14 15.49 -7.83 -0.20
C GLU A 14 14.41 -7.18 0.70
N ILE A 15 14.39 -5.85 0.82
CA ILE A 15 13.35 -5.12 1.57
C ILE A 15 11.99 -5.20 0.87
N LEU A 16 11.94 -5.00 -0.44
CA LEU A 16 10.72 -5.18 -1.24
C LEU A 16 10.22 -6.64 -1.20
N PHE A 17 11.12 -7.61 -1.15
CA PHE A 17 10.82 -9.04 -0.96
C PHE A 17 10.15 -9.33 0.40
N LEU A 18 10.58 -8.66 1.48
CA LEU A 18 9.99 -8.81 2.82
C LEU A 18 8.52 -8.38 2.88
N PHE A 19 8.08 -7.44 2.03
CA PHE A 19 6.67 -7.02 1.98
C PHE A 19 5.75 -8.02 1.23
N LYS A 20 6.29 -8.97 0.45
CA LYS A 20 5.51 -9.83 -0.46
C LYS A 20 5.38 -11.30 -0.03
N SER A 21 6.12 -11.77 0.98
CA SER A 21 6.12 -13.20 1.37
C SER A 21 4.84 -13.65 2.10
N LYS A 22 3.98 -14.36 1.36
CA LYS A 22 2.94 -15.26 1.89
C LYS A 22 3.45 -16.71 1.79
N LYS A 23 4.18 -17.22 2.79
CA LYS A 23 4.18 -18.64 3.30
C LYS A 23 5.51 -19.03 4.00
N LYS A 24 5.46 -19.00 5.35
CA LYS A 24 6.15 -19.82 6.39
C LYS A 24 7.70 -19.86 6.48
N PRO A 25 8.23 -20.09 7.71
CA PRO A 25 9.42 -19.40 8.21
C PRO A 25 10.68 -20.24 8.11
N LEU A 26 11.80 -19.62 7.75
CA LEU A 26 13.14 -20.14 8.08
C LEU A 26 13.87 -19.11 8.94
N LEU A 27 14.45 -19.60 10.03
CA LEU A 27 15.12 -18.90 11.13
C LEU A 27 15.91 -17.66 10.67
N PHE A 28 15.40 -16.47 10.98
CA PHE A 28 16.22 -15.27 11.11
C PHE A 28 16.60 -15.11 12.57
N ILE A 29 17.91 -14.91 12.79
CA ILE A 29 18.48 -14.51 14.07
C ILE A 29 17.73 -13.25 14.53
N PHE A 30 16.99 -13.43 15.61
CA PHE A 30 16.17 -12.43 16.28
C PHE A 30 17.09 -11.30 16.79
N VAL A 31 17.16 -10.18 16.07
CA VAL A 31 17.44 -8.90 16.73
C VAL A 31 16.08 -8.44 17.25
N PRO A 32 15.84 -8.46 18.57
CA PRO A 32 14.54 -8.10 19.10
C PRO A 32 14.39 -6.58 18.97
N PHE A 33 13.85 -6.13 17.84
CA PHE A 33 13.16 -4.85 17.82
C PHE A 33 11.86 -5.09 18.59
N ILE A 34 11.95 -5.02 19.91
CA ILE A 34 10.80 -4.93 20.80
C ILE A 34 10.16 -3.58 20.46
N ALA A 35 9.29 -3.56 19.45
CA ALA A 35 8.18 -2.64 19.49
C ALA A 35 7.44 -3.01 20.76
N VAL A 36 7.71 -2.27 21.84
CA VAL A 36 6.88 -2.25 23.03
C VAL A 36 5.56 -1.63 22.57
N PHE A 37 4.74 -2.41 21.86
CA PHE A 37 3.31 -2.31 22.07
C PHE A 37 3.17 -2.68 23.53
N SER A 38 3.05 -1.65 24.37
CA SER A 38 2.48 -1.82 25.69
C SER A 38 1.20 -2.63 25.45
N LEU A 39 1.26 -3.91 25.82
CA LEU A 39 0.12 -4.78 25.95
C LEU A 39 -0.66 -4.18 27.12
N SER A 40 -1.28 -3.03 26.85
CA SER A 40 -2.35 -2.50 27.64
C SER A 40 -3.36 -3.62 27.54
N ALA A 41 -3.49 -4.40 28.60
CA ALA A 41 -4.59 -5.31 28.76
C ALA A 41 -5.84 -4.43 28.66
N PHE A 42 -6.34 -4.27 27.45
CA PHE A 42 -7.65 -3.72 27.20
C PHE A 42 -8.58 -4.76 27.80
N THR A 43 -8.96 -4.52 29.04
CA THR A 43 -10.09 -5.18 29.65
C THR A 43 -11.30 -4.77 28.80
N LEU A 44 -11.64 -5.62 27.83
CA LEU A 44 -12.88 -5.53 27.10
C LEU A 44 -14.00 -5.75 28.12
N SER A 45 -14.49 -4.66 28.72
CA SER A 45 -15.68 -4.67 29.56
C SER A 45 -16.86 -5.11 28.70
N SER A 46 -17.30 -6.34 28.89
CA SER A 46 -18.24 -7.06 28.03
C SER A 46 -19.72 -6.72 28.31
N ASN A 47 -20.04 -5.43 28.41
CA ASN A 47 -21.43 -4.98 28.44
C ASN A 47 -21.87 -4.29 27.14
N ASN A 48 -21.17 -4.56 26.03
CA ASN A 48 -21.51 -4.01 24.73
C ASN A 48 -22.71 -4.78 24.14
N LYS A 49 -23.86 -4.09 24.07
CA LYS A 49 -25.09 -4.51 23.39
C LYS A 49 -24.92 -4.74 21.87
N THR A 50 -23.75 -4.48 21.31
CA THR A 50 -23.46 -4.57 19.88
C THR A 50 -22.65 -5.84 19.56
N PRO A 51 -23.07 -6.65 18.56
CA PRO A 51 -22.43 -7.94 18.30
C PRO A 51 -21.02 -7.84 17.72
N ILE A 52 -20.71 -6.78 16.96
CA ILE A 52 -19.43 -6.61 16.27
C ILE A 52 -18.70 -5.37 16.77
N SER A 53 -17.38 -5.47 16.96
CA SER A 53 -16.48 -4.35 17.26
C SER A 53 -15.31 -4.32 16.27
N TRP A 54 -15.03 -3.15 15.69
CA TRP A 54 -13.98 -2.95 14.69
C TRP A 54 -12.76 -2.21 15.24
N THR A 55 -11.58 -2.59 14.76
CA THR A 55 -10.30 -1.91 14.99
C THR A 55 -9.60 -1.69 13.64
N PRO A 56 -9.41 -0.44 13.18
CA PRO A 56 -9.89 0.79 13.79
C PRO A 56 -11.43 0.93 13.73
N LYS A 57 -12.01 1.82 14.54
CA LYS A 57 -13.47 2.07 14.57
C LYS A 57 -13.99 2.76 13.31
N LYS A 58 -13.11 3.47 12.60
CA LYS A 58 -13.36 4.15 11.33
C LYS A 58 -12.05 4.22 10.56
N ILE A 59 -12.13 4.26 9.25
CA ILE A 59 -11.00 4.40 8.34
C ILE A 59 -11.12 5.74 7.63
N GLN A 60 -10.02 6.49 7.61
CA GLN A 60 -9.88 7.76 6.91
C GLN A 60 -8.55 7.71 6.17
N GLU A 61 -8.60 7.44 4.87
CA GLU A 61 -7.39 7.21 4.07
C GLU A 61 -7.34 8.16 2.89
N LYS A 62 -6.13 8.69 2.67
CA LYS A 62 -5.77 9.38 1.44
C LYS A 62 -5.02 8.40 0.54
N VAL A 63 -5.42 8.33 -0.73
CA VAL A 63 -4.80 7.47 -1.74
C VAL A 63 -4.67 8.27 -3.03
N PHE A 64 -3.50 8.19 -3.64
CA PHE A 64 -3.23 8.90 -4.88
C PHE A 64 -3.75 8.13 -6.09
N VAL A 65 -4.19 8.88 -7.11
CA VAL A 65 -4.58 8.30 -8.39
C VAL A 65 -3.44 7.46 -9.00
N GLY A 66 -3.78 6.26 -9.44
CA GLY A 66 -2.83 5.30 -9.98
C GLY A 66 -2.05 4.52 -8.93
N THR A 67 -2.51 4.50 -7.68
CA THR A 67 -1.86 3.74 -6.60
C THR A 67 -2.82 2.80 -5.88
N THR A 68 -2.24 1.81 -5.22
CA THR A 68 -2.90 0.88 -4.32
C THR A 68 -2.29 1.00 -2.92
N LYS A 69 -3.15 1.17 -1.91
CA LYS A 69 -2.77 1.21 -0.49
C LYS A 69 -3.32 0.00 0.24
N VAL A 70 -2.47 -0.65 1.04
CA VAL A 70 -2.86 -1.80 1.87
C VAL A 70 -2.98 -1.35 3.31
N LEU A 71 -4.14 -1.61 3.91
CA LEU A 71 -4.44 -1.33 5.32
C LEU A 71 -4.86 -2.63 6.02
N ASN A 72 -4.39 -2.83 7.25
CA ASN A 72 -4.90 -3.91 8.10
C ASN A 72 -6.05 -3.39 8.95
N ALA A 73 -7.12 -4.17 9.04
CA ALA A 73 -8.22 -3.95 9.96
C ALA A 73 -8.56 -5.26 10.67
N GLN A 74 -9.25 -5.14 11.79
CA GLN A 74 -9.64 -6.27 12.63
C GLN A 74 -11.07 -6.08 13.10
N PHE A 75 -11.74 -7.18 13.40
CA PHE A 75 -12.97 -7.14 14.18
C PHE A 75 -13.07 -8.31 15.16
N VAL A 76 -13.90 -8.12 16.17
CA VAL A 76 -14.27 -9.12 17.17
C VAL A 76 -15.78 -9.23 17.21
N SER A 77 -16.29 -10.46 17.22
CA SER A 77 -17.70 -10.75 17.45
C SER A 77 -17.94 -11.20 18.89
N ASN A 78 -19.03 -10.79 19.53
CA ASN A 78 -19.42 -11.28 20.86
C ASN A 78 -20.33 -12.53 20.81
N GLU A 79 -20.57 -13.06 19.61
CA GLU A 79 -21.33 -14.27 19.30
C GLU A 79 -20.60 -15.08 18.21
N ASP A 80 -20.90 -16.37 18.10
CA ASP A 80 -20.38 -17.18 17.00
C ASP A 80 -21.04 -16.75 15.69
N LEU A 81 -20.25 -16.59 14.64
CA LEU A 81 -20.72 -16.25 13.30
C LEU A 81 -20.42 -17.41 12.35
N GLU A 82 -21.36 -17.73 11.47
CA GLU A 82 -21.19 -18.76 10.46
C GLU A 82 -21.62 -18.24 9.10
N ASN A 83 -20.91 -18.67 8.05
CA ASN A 83 -21.21 -18.37 6.66
C ASN A 83 -21.44 -16.87 6.42
N ILE A 84 -20.43 -16.06 6.72
CA ILE A 84 -20.49 -14.61 6.54
C ILE A 84 -19.65 -14.11 5.36
N SER A 85 -20.06 -12.99 4.77
CA SER A 85 -19.29 -12.18 3.83
C SER A 85 -19.08 -10.77 4.37
N LEU A 86 -17.98 -10.16 3.94
CA LEU A 86 -17.68 -8.75 4.10
C LEU A 86 -17.92 -8.04 2.78
N GLU A 87 -18.76 -7.01 2.79
CA GLU A 87 -19.15 -6.28 1.58
C GLU A 87 -19.07 -4.77 1.80
N ALA A 88 -18.47 -4.06 0.86
CA ALA A 88 -18.51 -2.60 0.82
C ALA A 88 -19.85 -2.10 0.23
N THR A 89 -20.27 -0.91 0.63
CA THR A 89 -21.45 -0.23 0.05
C THR A 89 -21.20 0.29 -1.36
N PRO A 90 -22.26 0.35 -2.21
CA PRO A 90 -22.25 0.96 -3.52
C PRO A 90 -21.39 2.23 -3.62
N GLY A 91 -20.48 2.27 -4.59
CA GLY A 91 -19.51 3.34 -4.81
C GLY A 91 -18.14 3.08 -4.19
N LEU A 92 -18.06 2.53 -2.98
CA LEU A 92 -16.78 2.19 -2.34
C LEU A 92 -16.22 0.86 -2.86
N GLU A 93 -17.06 -0.09 -3.28
CA GLU A 93 -16.63 -1.39 -3.80
C GLU A 93 -15.75 -1.28 -5.05
N ASN A 94 -15.85 -0.17 -5.80
CA ASN A 94 -15.01 0.07 -6.98
C ASN A 94 -13.54 0.32 -6.61
N PHE A 95 -13.27 0.70 -5.37
CA PHE A 95 -11.93 1.05 -4.90
C PHE A 95 -11.42 0.12 -3.81
N LEU A 96 -12.30 -0.68 -3.19
CA LEU A 96 -11.96 -1.46 -2.00
C LEU A 96 -12.12 -2.96 -2.23
N THR A 97 -11.01 -3.68 -2.11
CA THR A 97 -11.00 -5.15 -2.00
C THR A 97 -10.70 -5.58 -0.56
N ILE A 98 -11.46 -6.56 -0.06
CA ILE A 98 -11.35 -7.09 1.31
C ILE A 98 -10.78 -8.51 1.25
N ILE A 99 -9.74 -8.81 2.05
CA ILE A 99 -9.05 -10.10 2.04
C ILE A 99 -8.82 -10.62 3.48
N PRO A 100 -9.38 -11.77 3.86
CA PRO A 100 -10.44 -12.51 3.15
C PRO A 100 -11.78 -11.76 3.21
N SER A 101 -12.61 -11.92 2.18
CA SER A 101 -13.96 -11.33 2.12
C SER A 101 -15.07 -12.26 2.59
N SER A 102 -14.76 -13.52 2.95
CA SER A 102 -15.74 -14.51 3.39
C SER A 102 -15.17 -15.44 4.44
N PHE A 103 -16.02 -15.86 5.38
CA PHE A 103 -15.65 -16.77 6.46
C PHE A 103 -16.73 -17.83 6.64
N GLN A 104 -16.30 -19.09 6.75
CA GLN A 104 -17.21 -20.17 7.09
C GLN A 104 -17.62 -20.12 8.56
N LYS A 105 -16.67 -19.79 9.45
CA LYS A 105 -16.91 -19.67 10.88
C LYS A 105 -15.97 -18.65 11.52
N ILE A 106 -16.50 -17.87 12.46
CA ILE A 106 -15.76 -17.03 13.39
C ILE A 106 -16.28 -17.32 14.79
N GLU A 107 -15.38 -17.73 15.67
CA GLU A 107 -15.73 -17.99 17.07
C GLU A 107 -15.88 -16.67 17.83
N LYS A 108 -16.82 -16.68 18.78
CA LYS A 108 -17.02 -15.60 19.73
C LYS A 108 -15.71 -15.18 20.39
N ASN A 109 -15.55 -13.87 20.54
CA ASN A 109 -14.44 -13.17 21.19
C ASN A 109 -13.06 -13.37 20.54
N ASN A 110 -12.98 -13.99 19.36
CA ASN A 110 -11.73 -14.09 18.61
C ASN A 110 -11.51 -12.86 17.73
N ILE A 111 -10.26 -12.40 17.70
CA ILE A 111 -9.81 -11.33 16.79
C ILE A 111 -9.70 -11.91 15.39
N THR A 112 -10.40 -11.29 14.45
CA THR A 112 -10.34 -11.64 13.03
C THR A 112 -9.61 -10.55 12.26
N ASP A 113 -8.46 -10.89 11.69
CA ASP A 113 -7.67 -10.00 10.84
C ASP A 113 -8.19 -9.99 9.39
N ILE A 114 -8.25 -8.79 8.80
CA ILE A 114 -8.51 -8.58 7.39
C ILE A 114 -7.53 -7.55 6.81
N LYS A 115 -7.30 -7.66 5.50
CA LYS A 115 -6.59 -6.67 4.70
C LYS A 115 -7.58 -5.95 3.81
N LEU A 116 -7.42 -4.64 3.74
CA LEU A 116 -8.17 -3.72 2.91
C LEU A 116 -7.22 -3.17 1.86
N LEU A 117 -7.52 -3.43 0.59
CA LEU A 117 -6.74 -2.96 -0.55
C LEU A 117 -7.56 -1.84 -1.20
N PHE A 118 -7.07 -0.60 -1.03
CA PHE A 118 -7.62 0.58 -1.67
C PHE A 118 -6.90 0.81 -2.99
N THR A 119 -7.51 0.43 -4.11
CA THR A 119 -6.98 0.54 -5.47
C THR A 119 -7.68 1.69 -6.19
N VAL A 120 -6.93 2.72 -6.57
CA VAL A 120 -7.47 3.91 -7.24
C VAL A 120 -6.85 4.00 -8.64
N PRO A 121 -7.59 3.67 -9.71
CA PRO A 121 -7.11 3.79 -11.09
C PRO A 121 -6.59 5.19 -11.43
N ALA A 122 -5.69 5.30 -12.40
CA ALA A 122 -5.01 6.56 -12.72
C ALA A 122 -5.96 7.64 -13.30
N ASN A 123 -7.09 7.23 -13.86
CA ASN A 123 -8.11 8.12 -14.42
C ASN A 123 -9.29 8.39 -13.46
N THR A 124 -9.17 7.99 -12.19
CA THR A 124 -10.22 8.23 -11.19
C THR A 124 -10.39 9.73 -10.93
N LYS A 125 -11.63 10.19 -10.86
CA LYS A 125 -11.94 11.56 -10.46
C LYS A 125 -11.49 11.80 -9.02
N MET A 126 -10.76 12.89 -8.78
CA MET A 126 -10.46 13.38 -7.43
C MET A 126 -11.76 13.76 -6.72
N ASP A 127 -12.05 13.05 -5.62
CA ASP A 127 -13.25 13.25 -4.81
C ASP A 127 -13.10 12.49 -3.48
N ASP A 128 -14.06 12.73 -2.57
CA ASP A 128 -14.21 11.94 -1.36
C ASP A 128 -15.26 10.83 -1.56
N TYR A 129 -14.82 9.59 -1.39
CA TYR A 129 -15.64 8.39 -1.52
C TYR A 129 -15.92 7.83 -0.13
N GLY A 130 -17.14 8.09 0.37
CA GLY A 130 -17.64 7.59 1.64
C GLY A 130 -18.42 6.29 1.49
N GLY A 131 -18.25 5.37 2.44
CA GLY A 131 -19.00 4.13 2.47
C GLY A 131 -18.86 3.35 3.78
N THR A 132 -19.42 2.15 3.79
CA THR A 132 -19.31 1.23 4.92
C THR A 132 -18.98 -0.19 4.48
N ILE A 133 -18.25 -0.90 5.32
CA ILE A 133 -18.07 -2.36 5.22
C ILE A 133 -19.10 -3.02 6.14
N HIS A 134 -19.90 -3.90 5.56
CA HIS A 134 -20.93 -4.68 6.23
C HIS A 134 -20.48 -6.11 6.42
N ILE A 135 -20.90 -6.72 7.54
CA ILE A 135 -20.88 -8.18 7.71
C ILE A 135 -22.26 -8.70 7.34
N LYS A 136 -22.36 -9.65 6.40
CA LYS A 136 -23.63 -10.23 5.95
C LYS A 136 -23.59 -11.76 6.02
N LEU A 137 -24.74 -12.39 6.26
CA LEU A 137 -24.89 -13.83 6.03
C LEU A 137 -24.86 -14.10 4.52
N THR A 138 -24.20 -15.20 4.11
CA THR A 138 -24.17 -15.66 2.71
C THR A 138 -25.36 -16.54 2.34
N ASP A 139 -26.24 -16.81 3.29
CA ASP A 139 -27.49 -17.53 3.05
C ASP A 139 -28.52 -16.70 2.26
N LYS A 140 -29.67 -17.30 1.98
CA LYS A 140 -30.75 -16.64 1.21
C LYS A 140 -31.31 -15.39 1.88
N SER A 141 -31.14 -15.23 3.19
CA SER A 141 -31.65 -14.07 3.92
C SER A 141 -30.82 -12.81 3.66
N LYS A 142 -29.52 -12.98 3.33
CA LYS A 142 -28.54 -11.89 3.22
C LYS A 142 -28.58 -10.91 4.40
N ARG A 143 -28.93 -11.41 5.60
CA ARG A 143 -29.07 -10.59 6.81
C ARG A 143 -27.77 -9.85 7.08
N THR A 144 -27.85 -8.55 7.32
CA THR A 144 -26.71 -7.72 7.67
C THR A 144 -26.59 -7.61 9.19
N TYR A 145 -25.40 -7.88 9.73
CA TYR A 145 -25.12 -7.65 11.14
C TYR A 145 -25.02 -6.16 11.45
N PRO A 146 -25.51 -5.69 12.60
CA PRO A 146 -25.38 -4.30 13.01
C PRO A 146 -23.91 -3.98 13.36
N GLN A 147 -23.55 -2.69 13.29
CA GLN A 147 -22.18 -2.15 13.42
C GLN A 147 -21.27 -2.42 12.21
N THR A 148 -21.30 -1.47 11.29
CA THR A 148 -20.48 -1.43 10.09
C THR A 148 -19.19 -0.65 10.31
N LEU A 149 -18.12 -0.99 9.59
CA LEU A 149 -16.91 -0.16 9.58
C LEU A 149 -17.09 1.00 8.60
N LYS A 150 -17.09 2.23 9.12
CA LYS A 150 -17.13 3.44 8.29
C LYS A 150 -15.79 3.67 7.62
N VAL A 151 -15.82 3.97 6.33
CA VAL A 151 -14.64 4.19 5.51
C VAL A 151 -14.85 5.47 4.71
N ASN A 152 -13.90 6.40 4.83
CA ASN A 152 -13.80 7.56 3.97
C ASN A 152 -12.47 7.48 3.22
N LEU A 153 -12.54 7.38 1.90
CA LEU A 153 -11.40 7.38 1.00
C LEU A 153 -11.34 8.75 0.30
N SER A 154 -10.27 9.49 0.50
CA SER A 154 -10.00 10.73 -0.23
C SER A 154 -9.04 10.43 -1.38
N VAL A 155 -9.49 10.68 -2.61
CA VAL A 155 -8.68 10.49 -3.82
C VAL A 155 -8.05 11.82 -4.20
N GLU A 156 -6.72 11.85 -4.17
CA GLU A 156 -5.93 13.07 -4.38
C GLU A 156 -4.93 12.88 -5.53
N GLU A 157 -4.47 13.99 -6.10
CA GLU A 157 -3.30 14.01 -6.97
C GLU A 157 -2.02 14.11 -6.14
N PRO A 158 -0.96 13.39 -6.52
CA PRO A 158 0.34 13.56 -5.90
C PRO A 158 0.96 14.91 -6.26
N THR A 159 1.76 15.45 -5.35
CA THR A 159 2.48 16.71 -5.56
C THR A 159 3.95 16.54 -5.22
N VAL A 160 4.78 17.51 -5.60
CA VAL A 160 6.18 17.55 -5.16
C VAL A 160 6.31 17.97 -3.69
N ASP A 161 5.33 18.70 -3.15
CA ASP A 161 5.37 19.26 -1.80
C ASP A 161 5.02 18.25 -0.71
N HIS A 162 4.29 17.18 -1.06
CA HIS A 162 3.91 16.12 -0.15
C HIS A 162 4.78 14.88 -0.38
N ILE A 163 5.46 14.42 0.66
CA ILE A 163 6.31 13.23 0.61
C ILE A 163 5.64 12.11 1.40
N PRO A 164 5.03 11.11 0.75
CA PRO A 164 4.50 9.96 1.46
C PRO A 164 5.66 9.12 2.04
N GLU A 165 5.54 8.75 3.31
CA GLU A 165 6.56 7.98 4.04
C GLU A 165 6.58 6.48 3.71
N LYS A 166 5.65 6.01 2.87
CA LYS A 166 5.50 4.60 2.53
C LYS A 166 5.48 4.41 1.03
N ILE A 167 6.07 3.29 0.60
CA ILE A 167 5.97 2.82 -0.77
C ILE A 167 4.50 2.50 -1.08
N THR A 168 4.04 2.95 -2.23
CA THR A 168 2.72 2.64 -2.77
C THR A 168 2.86 1.60 -3.88
N LEU A 169 1.84 0.77 -4.03
CA LEU A 169 1.80 -0.19 -5.14
C LEU A 169 1.17 0.49 -6.36
N PRO A 170 1.62 0.23 -7.59
CA PRO A 170 0.94 0.74 -8.78
C PRO A 170 -0.41 0.04 -8.98
N THR A 171 -1.34 0.70 -9.66
CA THR A 171 -2.53 0.05 -10.21
C THR A 171 -2.23 -0.64 -11.56
N GLU A 172 -3.04 -1.62 -11.93
CA GLU A 172 -2.82 -2.43 -13.14
C GLU A 172 -2.77 -1.60 -14.43
N ASP A 173 -3.55 -0.52 -14.52
CA ASP A 173 -3.57 0.38 -15.68
C ASP A 173 -2.27 1.17 -15.89
N ARG A 174 -1.38 1.18 -14.90
CA ARG A 174 -0.03 1.77 -14.99
C ARG A 174 1.06 0.76 -15.28
N ILE A 175 0.74 -0.54 -15.30
CA ILE A 175 1.70 -1.59 -15.59
C ILE A 175 1.84 -1.76 -17.11
N TYR A 176 3.07 -1.77 -17.59
CA TYR A 176 3.42 -2.13 -18.94
C TYR A 176 4.22 -3.44 -18.94
N THR A 177 3.90 -4.33 -19.89
CA THR A 177 4.64 -5.56 -20.12
C THR A 177 5.48 -5.38 -21.38
N ASP A 178 6.80 -5.47 -21.21
CA ASP A 178 7.74 -5.47 -22.32
C ASP A 178 7.51 -6.71 -23.20
N ALA A 179 7.25 -6.49 -24.50
CA ALA A 179 6.88 -7.56 -25.41
C ALA A 179 8.04 -8.51 -25.76
N GLU A 180 9.29 -8.05 -25.63
CA GLU A 180 10.48 -8.83 -25.98
C GLU A 180 10.94 -9.70 -24.80
N THR A 181 10.95 -9.12 -23.61
CA THR A 181 11.47 -9.76 -22.39
C THR A 181 10.39 -10.34 -21.49
N GLY A 182 9.14 -9.91 -21.65
CA GLY A 182 8.01 -10.27 -20.78
C GLY A 182 8.06 -9.64 -19.38
N ASN A 183 9.02 -8.74 -19.14
CA ASN A 183 9.18 -8.04 -17.87
C ASN A 183 8.11 -6.97 -17.69
N GLU A 184 7.65 -6.78 -16.46
CA GLU A 184 6.65 -5.77 -16.12
C GLU A 184 7.29 -4.60 -15.39
N PHE A 185 6.91 -3.38 -15.75
CA PHE A 185 7.31 -2.17 -15.05
C PHE A 185 6.16 -1.16 -15.01
N VAL A 186 6.27 -0.18 -14.13
CA VAL A 186 5.32 0.92 -14.05
C VAL A 186 5.73 1.99 -15.07
N LYS A 187 4.86 2.24 -16.04
CA LYS A 187 5.20 2.99 -17.25
C LYS A 187 5.50 4.48 -17.04
N ASP A 188 5.12 5.02 -15.89
CA ASP A 188 5.19 6.45 -15.54
C ASP A 188 5.81 6.67 -14.15
N GLU A 189 6.69 5.77 -13.70
CA GLU A 189 7.30 5.82 -12.37
C GLU A 189 8.79 5.46 -12.37
N LEU A 190 9.55 6.26 -11.63
CA LEU A 190 10.95 6.02 -11.33
C LEU A 190 11.14 5.75 -9.84
N LEU A 191 12.04 4.83 -9.54
CA LEU A 191 12.55 4.61 -8.19
C LEU A 191 13.90 5.30 -8.06
N VAL A 192 14.03 6.24 -7.12
CA VAL A 192 15.22 7.07 -6.97
C VAL A 192 15.71 7.03 -5.54
N GLY A 193 16.99 6.70 -5.37
CA GLY A 193 17.70 6.86 -4.11
C GLY A 193 18.53 8.12 -4.13
N PHE A 194 18.42 8.93 -3.09
CA PHE A 194 19.30 10.08 -2.86
C PHE A 194 20.36 9.71 -1.85
N LYS A 195 21.51 10.38 -1.94
CA LYS A 195 22.61 10.21 -0.99
C LYS A 195 22.19 10.66 0.41
N ASP A 196 22.90 10.14 1.41
CA ASP A 196 22.69 10.55 2.81
C ASP A 196 22.96 12.05 3.01
N GLY A 197 22.10 12.71 3.77
CA GLY A 197 22.23 14.13 4.11
C GLY A 197 21.60 15.10 3.11
N VAL A 198 21.08 14.62 1.98
CA VAL A 198 20.35 15.47 1.03
C VAL A 198 19.07 15.98 1.68
N GLY A 199 18.95 17.31 1.77
CA GLY A 199 17.79 17.96 2.38
C GLY A 199 16.52 17.81 1.54
N THR A 200 15.37 17.74 2.20
CA THR A 200 14.05 17.59 1.56
C THR A 200 13.78 18.61 0.46
N GLU A 201 14.14 19.88 0.66
CA GLU A 201 13.93 20.92 -0.36
C GLU A 201 14.78 20.68 -1.61
N LYS A 202 15.99 20.13 -1.46
CA LYS A 202 16.84 19.76 -2.59
C LYS A 202 16.27 18.56 -3.36
N ILE A 203 15.71 17.59 -2.64
CA ILE A 203 15.00 16.46 -3.25
C ILE A 203 13.84 16.96 -4.09
N LYS A 204 13.00 17.86 -3.54
CA LYS A 204 11.89 18.48 -4.27
C LYS A 204 12.35 19.23 -5.51
N GLU A 205 13.43 20.00 -5.43
CA GLU A 205 14.02 20.71 -6.57
C GLU A 205 14.42 19.72 -7.69
N ILE A 206 15.09 18.62 -7.34
CA ILE A 206 15.52 17.60 -8.31
C ILE A 206 14.31 16.90 -8.93
N VAL A 207 13.33 16.50 -8.12
CA VAL A 207 12.08 15.89 -8.59
C VAL A 207 11.34 16.84 -9.55
N ASN A 208 11.25 18.12 -9.20
CA ASN A 208 10.60 19.13 -10.03
C ASN A 208 11.35 19.39 -11.35
N SER A 209 12.69 19.26 -11.37
CA SER A 209 13.51 19.46 -12.57
C SER A 209 13.19 18.48 -13.72
N ILE A 210 12.60 17.32 -13.39
CA ILE A 210 12.12 16.32 -14.35
C ILE A 210 10.59 16.34 -14.51
N ASN A 211 9.92 17.40 -14.06
CA ASN A 211 8.45 17.51 -14.00
C ASN A 211 7.81 16.32 -13.27
N GLY A 212 8.48 15.82 -12.22
CA GLY A 212 8.03 14.70 -11.42
C GLY A 212 7.22 15.14 -10.20
N VAL A 213 6.50 14.19 -9.62
CA VAL A 213 5.78 14.33 -8.34
C VAL A 213 6.01 13.10 -7.45
N LEU A 214 5.89 13.27 -6.13
CA LEU A 214 6.18 12.21 -5.17
C LEU A 214 4.91 11.42 -4.85
N ILE A 215 4.94 10.10 -5.09
CA ILE A 215 3.79 9.20 -4.87
C ILE A 215 4.05 8.17 -3.76
N GLY A 216 5.27 8.10 -3.27
CA GLY A 216 5.68 7.10 -2.29
C GLY A 216 7.16 7.22 -1.96
N GLY A 217 7.58 6.48 -0.95
CA GLY A 217 8.98 6.43 -0.57
C GLY A 217 9.20 5.68 0.72
N TYR A 218 10.46 5.52 1.07
CA TYR A 218 10.89 5.15 2.40
C TYR A 218 11.99 6.13 2.80
N THR A 219 11.59 7.24 3.42
CA THR A 219 12.47 8.39 3.74
C THR A 219 13.64 7.99 4.62
N GLY A 220 13.47 6.99 5.50
CA GLY A 220 14.55 6.42 6.31
C GLY A 220 15.66 5.71 5.52
N LEU A 221 15.46 5.46 4.23
CA LEU A 221 16.46 4.91 3.30
C LEU A 221 16.74 5.86 2.13
N ASN A 222 16.28 7.13 2.22
CA ASN A 222 16.37 8.11 1.14
C ASN A 222 15.86 7.59 -0.21
N LEU A 223 14.85 6.72 -0.17
CA LEU A 223 14.25 6.07 -1.34
C LEU A 223 12.90 6.70 -1.67
N TYR A 224 12.68 7.07 -2.92
CA TYR A 224 11.48 7.79 -3.35
C TYR A 224 10.91 7.20 -4.64
N GLN A 225 9.58 7.12 -4.71
CA GLN A 225 8.84 6.83 -5.93
C GLN A 225 8.39 8.14 -6.56
N ILE A 226 8.91 8.41 -7.75
CA ILE A 226 8.62 9.63 -8.51
C ILE A 226 7.73 9.25 -9.68
N LYS A 227 6.52 9.83 -9.74
CA LYS A 227 5.66 9.74 -10.91
C LYS A 227 5.99 10.86 -11.89
N VAL A 228 6.00 10.54 -13.18
CA VAL A 228 6.26 11.48 -14.28
C VAL A 228 5.13 11.40 -15.30
N SER A 229 5.01 12.39 -16.19
CA SER A 229 3.97 12.37 -17.24
C SER A 229 4.33 11.50 -18.46
N ILE A 230 5.59 11.04 -18.52
CA ILE A 230 6.13 10.23 -19.60
C ILE A 230 5.73 8.77 -19.40
N THR A 231 5.30 8.10 -20.47
CA THR A 231 4.86 6.69 -20.44
C THR A 231 5.69 5.75 -21.34
N ASN A 232 6.70 6.29 -22.03
CA ASN A 232 7.58 5.56 -22.94
C ASN A 232 8.87 5.17 -22.22
N ILE A 233 9.30 3.91 -22.36
CA ILE A 233 10.52 3.38 -21.76
C ILE A 233 11.79 4.12 -22.20
N GLU A 234 11.90 4.55 -23.46
CA GLU A 234 13.08 5.28 -23.97
C GLU A 234 13.20 6.67 -23.33
N GLU A 235 12.07 7.34 -23.14
CA GLU A 235 12.02 8.64 -22.48
C GLU A 235 12.25 8.49 -20.96
N LEU A 236 11.72 7.43 -20.33
CA LEU A 236 12.06 7.11 -18.94
C LEU A 236 13.56 6.85 -18.77
N ASN A 237 14.19 6.14 -19.71
CA ASN A 237 15.64 5.92 -19.70
C ASN A 237 16.41 7.24 -19.79
N SER A 238 15.93 8.19 -20.60
CA SER A 238 16.52 9.52 -20.70
C SER A 238 16.42 10.27 -19.36
N LEU A 239 15.28 10.20 -18.67
CA LEU A 239 15.12 10.79 -17.33
C LEU A 239 16.03 10.14 -16.29
N ILE A 240 16.20 8.82 -16.33
CA ILE A 240 17.15 8.11 -15.45
C ILE A 240 18.57 8.65 -15.65
N GLN A 241 19.01 8.84 -16.90
CA GLN A 241 20.33 9.41 -17.16
C GLN A 241 20.49 10.84 -16.62
N VAL A 242 19.45 11.66 -16.75
CA VAL A 242 19.43 13.03 -16.18
C VAL A 242 19.54 12.99 -14.65
N LEU A 243 18.81 12.10 -14.00
CA LEU A 243 18.87 11.92 -12.55
C LEU A 243 20.23 11.41 -12.09
N GLU A 244 20.78 10.39 -12.75
CA GLU A 244 22.08 9.80 -12.39
C GLU A 244 23.26 10.76 -12.64
N ALA A 245 23.10 11.78 -13.48
CA ALA A 245 24.09 12.84 -13.64
C ALA A 245 24.11 13.83 -12.45
N ASN A 246 23.06 13.84 -11.60
CA ASN A 246 23.00 14.70 -10.42
C ASN A 246 23.85 14.12 -9.28
N ILE A 247 24.74 14.94 -8.72
CA ILE A 247 25.66 14.50 -7.66
C ILE A 247 24.95 14.06 -6.37
N GLU A 248 23.72 14.50 -6.13
CA GLU A 248 22.92 14.15 -4.93
C GLU A 248 22.13 12.84 -5.12
N VAL A 249 22.03 12.33 -6.34
CA VAL A 249 21.36 11.06 -6.65
C VAL A 249 22.37 9.93 -6.48
N GLU A 250 21.99 8.90 -5.72
CA GLU A 250 22.77 7.67 -5.57
C GLU A 250 22.49 6.69 -6.72
N PHE A 251 21.20 6.56 -7.09
CA PHE A 251 20.77 5.82 -8.28
C PHE A 251 19.37 6.24 -8.71
N ALA A 252 19.04 5.97 -9.97
CA ALA A 252 17.68 6.00 -10.49
C ALA A 252 17.42 4.74 -11.30
N SER A 253 16.19 4.22 -11.27
CA SER A 253 15.78 3.07 -12.08
C SER A 253 14.30 3.11 -12.42
N HIS A 254 13.87 2.29 -13.37
CA HIS A 254 12.45 1.98 -13.52
C HIS A 254 11.91 1.31 -12.24
N SER A 255 10.62 1.49 -12.00
CA SER A 255 9.87 0.74 -10.99
C SER A 255 9.46 -0.61 -11.57
N TRP A 256 10.37 -1.59 -11.49
CA TRP A 256 10.15 -2.94 -12.01
C TRP A 256 9.23 -3.77 -11.10
N LEU A 257 8.32 -4.52 -11.72
CA LEU A 257 7.47 -5.50 -11.08
C LEU A 257 8.03 -6.88 -11.40
N ASP A 258 8.99 -7.34 -10.59
CA ASP A 258 9.61 -8.65 -10.80
C ASP A 258 8.53 -9.76 -10.81
N LYS A 259 8.48 -10.53 -11.91
CA LYS A 259 7.86 -11.86 -11.96
C LYS A 259 8.75 -12.79 -11.16
N ILE A 260 8.30 -13.18 -9.98
CA ILE A 260 8.93 -14.27 -9.23
C ILE A 260 8.50 -15.55 -9.96
N GLN A 261 9.37 -16.08 -10.83
CA GLN A 261 9.30 -17.46 -11.29
C GLN A 261 9.61 -18.42 -10.13
#